data_AF-A0A7Y2XXS1-F1
#
_entry.id   AF-A0A7Y2XXS1-F1
#
_cell.length_a   1.000
_cell.length_b   1.000
_cell.length_c   1.000
_cell.angle_alpha   90.00
_cell.angle_beta   90.00
_cell.angle_gamma   90.00
#
_symmetry.space_group_name_H-M   'P 1'
#
loop_
_entity.id
_entity.type
_entity.pdbx_description
1 polymer ?
#
loop_
_entity_poly.entity_id
_entity_poly.type
_entity_poly.pdbx_seq_one_letter_code
_entity_poly.pdbx_strand_id
1 'polypeptide(L)'
;MSEQTGRLHKLFDTNFLEYTSYVIKERAIPAIEDGLKPVQRRILQTLHNMDDGRYHKVANVVGETMKLHPHGDASIFAALVNLANKGFLIDRQGNFGNIYTGDQASAARYIECRLSPLALEVMFNKDLTEYVESYDGRTTEPVSLPAKIPLLLLQGAEGIAVGMATRILPHNFCELLEAQISLLRDEEIELFPDFPQKGLIDVADYEQGNGRIRCRARISETNEKTITITEIPFGTTTSS
;
A
#
# COMPACT_ATOMS: atom_id res chain seq x y z
N MET A 1 36.09 30.01 -14.37
CA MET A 1 36.41 29.03 -15.43
C MET A 1 35.32 27.98 -15.40
N SER A 2 34.50 27.89 -16.45
CA SER A 2 33.52 26.82 -16.59
C SER A 2 34.29 25.52 -16.73
N GLU A 3 34.18 24.62 -15.74
CA GLU A 3 34.60 23.24 -15.93
C GLU A 3 33.75 22.67 -17.08
N GLN A 4 34.38 22.43 -18.22
CA GLN A 4 33.75 21.68 -19.29
C GLN A 4 33.61 20.24 -18.79
N THR A 5 32.44 19.91 -18.27
CA THR A 5 32.08 18.55 -17.88
C THR A 5 32.22 17.63 -19.09
N GLY A 6 33.05 16.59 -18.94
CA GLY A 6 33.31 15.60 -19.98
C GLY A 6 32.04 14.85 -20.41
N ARG A 7 32.07 14.23 -21.59
CA ARG A 7 30.91 13.50 -22.16
C ARG A 7 30.34 12.44 -21.20
N LEU A 8 31.20 11.78 -20.42
CA LEU A 8 30.79 10.80 -19.43
C LEU A 8 29.97 11.43 -18.29
N HIS A 9 30.37 12.61 -17.80
CA HIS A 9 29.68 13.31 -16.73
C HIS A 9 28.26 13.69 -17.15
N LYS A 10 28.10 14.27 -18.35
CA LYS A 10 26.78 14.61 -18.90
C LYS A 10 25.91 13.37 -19.08
N LEU A 11 26.48 12.28 -19.57
CA LEU A 11 25.76 11.02 -19.75
C LEU A 11 25.32 10.45 -18.40
N PHE A 12 26.15 10.53 -17.37
CA PHE A 12 25.79 10.09 -16.03
C PHE A 12 24.67 10.95 -15.43
N ASP A 13 24.80 12.28 -15.46
CA ASP A 13 23.78 13.19 -14.91
C ASP A 13 22.42 12.98 -15.54
N THR A 14 22.36 12.90 -16.88
CA THR A 14 21.10 12.70 -17.60
C THR A 14 20.45 11.36 -17.25
N ASN A 15 21.19 10.25 -17.36
CA ASN A 15 20.61 8.93 -17.09
C ASN A 15 20.26 8.75 -15.61
N PHE A 16 21.07 9.29 -14.70
CA PHE A 16 20.81 9.21 -13.27
C PHE A 16 19.58 10.03 -12.88
N LEU A 17 19.39 11.22 -13.47
CA LEU A 17 18.22 12.06 -13.24
C LEU A 17 16.94 11.42 -13.77
N GLU A 18 16.98 10.84 -14.97
CA GLU A 18 15.85 10.11 -15.55
C GLU A 18 15.45 8.90 -14.68
N TYR A 19 16.43 8.09 -14.28
CA TYR A 19 16.21 6.96 -13.38
C TYR A 19 15.64 7.41 -12.03
N THR A 20 16.22 8.46 -11.43
CA THR A 20 15.79 8.99 -10.14
C THR A 20 14.35 9.51 -10.21
N SER A 21 14.02 10.29 -11.24
CA SER A 21 12.66 10.80 -11.46
C SER A 21 11.67 9.64 -11.61
N TYR A 22 12.01 8.61 -12.38
CA TYR A 22 11.17 7.43 -12.56
C TYR A 22 10.96 6.68 -11.23
N VAL A 23 12.02 6.38 -10.48
CA VAL A 23 11.89 5.62 -9.23
C VAL A 23 11.07 6.37 -8.18
N ILE A 24 11.21 7.69 -8.09
CA ILE A 24 10.44 8.51 -7.16
C ILE A 24 8.96 8.53 -7.56
N LYS A 25 8.65 8.89 -8.81
CA LYS A 25 7.27 9.11 -9.27
C LYS A 25 6.50 7.83 -9.55
N GLU A 26 7.16 6.85 -10.17
CA GLU A 26 6.49 5.69 -10.79
C GLU A 26 6.64 4.39 -9.98
N ARG A 27 7.25 4.44 -8.78
CA ARG A 27 7.52 3.20 -8.03
C ARG A 27 7.43 3.34 -6.51
N ALA A 28 8.23 4.21 -5.92
CA ALA A 28 8.52 4.12 -4.49
C ALA A 28 7.45 4.78 -3.61
N ILE A 29 6.96 5.94 -4.02
CA ILE A 29 6.11 6.82 -3.21
C ILE A 29 4.65 6.69 -3.67
N PRO A 30 3.67 6.54 -2.76
CA PRO A 30 2.26 6.54 -3.11
C PRO A 30 1.81 7.94 -3.56
N ALA A 31 0.80 7.99 -4.43
CA ALA A 31 0.11 9.23 -4.76
C ALA A 31 -0.74 9.69 -3.56
N ILE A 32 -0.87 10.99 -3.35
CA ILE A 32 -1.65 11.52 -2.21
C ILE A 32 -3.15 11.42 -2.45
N GLU A 33 -3.55 11.48 -3.72
CA GLU A 33 -4.93 11.52 -4.20
C GLU A 33 -5.67 10.22 -3.89
N ASP A 34 -5.00 9.08 -4.04
CA ASP A 34 -5.58 7.76 -3.80
C ASP A 34 -4.81 6.90 -2.82
N GLY A 35 -3.65 7.33 -2.35
CA GLY A 35 -2.82 6.56 -1.42
C GLY A 35 -2.16 5.32 -2.02
N LEU A 36 -2.17 5.15 -3.34
CA LEU A 36 -1.67 3.95 -4.01
C LEU A 36 -0.37 4.20 -4.76
N LYS A 37 0.47 3.18 -4.79
CA LYS A 37 1.59 3.08 -5.74
C LYS A 37 1.07 2.64 -7.12
N PRO A 38 1.80 2.94 -8.22
CA PRO A 38 1.34 2.57 -9.57
C PRO A 38 1.01 1.09 -9.74
N VAL A 39 1.81 0.18 -9.19
CA VAL A 39 1.51 -1.27 -9.27
C VAL A 39 0.19 -1.63 -8.57
N GLN A 40 -0.11 -1.02 -7.42
CA GLN A 40 -1.34 -1.28 -6.67
C GLN A 40 -2.57 -0.75 -7.42
N ARG A 41 -2.45 0.47 -7.98
CA ARG A 41 -3.50 1.07 -8.82
C ARG A 41 -3.81 0.22 -10.04
N ARG A 42 -2.77 -0.27 -10.73
CA ARG A 42 -2.91 -1.16 -11.90
C ARG A 42 -3.58 -2.49 -11.53
N ILE A 43 -3.23 -3.10 -10.39
CA ILE A 43 -3.90 -4.31 -9.88
C ILE A 43 -5.40 -4.05 -9.68
N LEU A 44 -5.76 -2.94 -9.03
CA LEU A 44 -7.16 -2.59 -8.80
C LEU A 44 -7.90 -2.32 -10.10
N GLN A 45 -7.29 -1.61 -11.05
CA GLN A 45 -7.89 -1.38 -12.37
C GLN A 45 -8.08 -2.69 -13.14
N THR A 46 -7.10 -3.61 -13.09
CA THR A 46 -7.22 -4.93 -13.72
C THR A 46 -8.37 -5.73 -13.10
N LEU A 47 -8.47 -5.77 -11.77
CA LEU A 47 -9.60 -6.43 -11.11
C LEU A 47 -10.94 -5.79 -11.46
N HIS A 48 -11.00 -4.45 -11.57
CA HIS A 48 -12.21 -3.74 -11.98
C HIS A 48 -12.63 -4.08 -13.42
N ASN A 49 -11.67 -4.16 -14.35
CA ASN A 49 -11.94 -4.55 -15.73
C ASN A 49 -12.42 -6.01 -15.87
N MET A 50 -12.02 -6.87 -14.93
CA MET A 50 -12.39 -8.29 -14.90
C MET A 50 -13.67 -8.55 -14.09
N ASP A 51 -14.18 -7.56 -13.35
CA ASP A 51 -15.22 -7.75 -12.34
C ASP A 51 -16.51 -8.32 -12.94
N ASP A 52 -16.85 -9.53 -12.51
CA ASP A 52 -18.11 -10.22 -12.80
C ASP A 52 -18.81 -10.69 -11.51
N GLY A 53 -18.36 -10.17 -10.36
CA GLY A 53 -18.81 -10.55 -9.02
C GLY A 53 -18.25 -11.87 -8.50
N ARG A 54 -17.43 -12.60 -9.27
CA ARG A 54 -16.83 -13.88 -8.86
C ARG A 54 -15.37 -13.72 -8.48
N TYR A 55 -14.81 -14.74 -7.86
CA TYR A 55 -13.40 -14.81 -7.56
C TYR A 55 -12.59 -15.19 -8.82
N HIS A 56 -11.48 -14.48 -9.04
CA HIS A 56 -10.53 -14.79 -10.12
C HIS A 56 -9.26 -15.41 -9.54
N LYS A 57 -8.69 -16.39 -10.25
CA LYS A 57 -7.36 -16.92 -9.94
C LYS A 57 -6.35 -15.78 -9.92
N VAL A 58 -5.55 -15.68 -8.86
CA VAL A 58 -4.51 -14.64 -8.74
C VAL A 58 -3.53 -14.72 -9.90
N ALA A 59 -3.22 -15.92 -10.41
CA ALA A 59 -2.39 -16.10 -11.60
C ALA A 59 -2.94 -15.34 -12.82
N ASN A 60 -4.26 -15.34 -13.02
CA ASN A 60 -4.88 -14.61 -14.13
C ASN A 60 -4.80 -13.10 -13.91
N VAL A 61 -5.11 -12.64 -12.70
CA VAL A 61 -5.03 -11.21 -12.35
C VAL A 61 -3.62 -10.67 -12.53
N VAL A 62 -2.60 -11.42 -12.10
CA VAL A 62 -1.19 -11.04 -12.29
C VAL A 62 -0.85 -10.96 -13.78
N GLY A 63 -1.21 -11.97 -14.58
CA GLY A 63 -0.94 -11.98 -16.02
C GLY A 63 -1.65 -10.85 -16.77
N GLU A 64 -2.89 -10.51 -16.40
CA GLU A 64 -3.62 -9.38 -16.98
C GLU A 64 -3.03 -8.03 -16.53
N THR A 65 -2.59 -7.92 -15.28
CA THR A 65 -1.94 -6.70 -14.77
C THR A 65 -0.64 -6.39 -15.51
N MET A 66 0.07 -7.41 -15.99
CA MET A 66 1.30 -7.20 -16.78
C MET A 66 1.07 -6.40 -18.07
N LYS A 67 -0.16 -6.37 -18.61
CA LYS A 67 -0.52 -5.51 -19.75
C LYS A 67 -0.49 -4.01 -19.39
N LEU A 68 -0.65 -3.68 -18.11
CA LEU A 68 -0.54 -2.30 -17.59
C LEU A 68 0.80 -2.06 -16.88
N HIS A 69 1.41 -3.11 -16.33
CA HIS A 69 2.61 -3.03 -15.52
C HIS A 69 3.75 -3.84 -16.15
N PRO A 70 4.67 -3.22 -16.93
CA PRO A 70 5.72 -3.92 -17.68
C PRO A 70 6.88 -4.38 -16.79
N HIS A 71 6.56 -5.06 -15.68
CA HIS A 71 7.51 -5.59 -14.70
C HIS A 71 7.16 -7.04 -14.36
N GLY A 72 8.07 -7.72 -13.64
CA GLY A 72 7.94 -9.14 -13.35
C GLY A 72 6.70 -9.51 -12.55
N ASP A 73 6.10 -10.66 -12.90
CA ASP A 73 4.95 -11.28 -12.24
C ASP A 73 5.10 -11.41 -10.72
N ALA A 74 6.31 -11.76 -10.25
CA ALA A 74 6.61 -11.89 -8.83
C ALA A 74 6.36 -10.58 -8.05
N SER A 75 6.68 -9.42 -8.64
CA SER A 75 6.49 -8.13 -7.99
C SER A 75 5.02 -7.72 -7.91
N ILE A 76 4.26 -8.01 -8.97
CA ILE A 76 2.81 -7.78 -9.02
C ILE A 76 2.09 -8.71 -8.03
N PHE A 77 2.47 -9.99 -8.00
CA PHE A 77 1.95 -10.96 -7.05
C PHE A 77 2.17 -10.53 -5.61
N ALA A 78 3.40 -10.11 -5.26
CA ALA A 78 3.71 -9.62 -3.93
C ALA A 78 2.89 -8.38 -3.56
N ALA A 79 2.74 -7.43 -4.49
CA ALA A 79 1.93 -6.24 -4.28
C ALA A 79 0.44 -6.58 -4.07
N LEU A 80 -0.11 -7.51 -4.86
CA LEU A 80 -1.49 -7.97 -4.75
C LEU A 80 -1.73 -8.65 -3.40
N VAL A 81 -0.85 -9.57 -3.00
CA VAL A 81 -0.95 -10.26 -1.70
C VAL A 81 -0.90 -9.25 -0.55
N ASN A 82 0.02 -8.28 -0.60
CA ASN A 82 0.12 -7.24 0.42
C ASN A 82 -1.16 -6.40 0.52
N LEU A 83 -1.70 -5.98 -0.63
CA LEU A 83 -2.93 -5.19 -0.70
C LEU A 83 -4.15 -5.98 -0.20
N ALA A 84 -4.26 -7.26 -0.57
CA ALA A 84 -5.32 -8.15 -0.11
C ALA A 84 -5.25 -8.42 1.41
N ASN A 85 -4.05 -8.51 1.98
CA ASN A 85 -3.87 -8.69 3.42
C ASN A 85 -4.25 -7.45 4.25
N LYS A 86 -4.43 -6.27 3.61
CA LYS A 86 -5.03 -5.11 4.28
C LYS A 86 -6.54 -5.29 4.55
N GLY A 87 -7.22 -6.14 3.77
CA GLY A 87 -8.62 -6.51 4.01
C GLY A 87 -9.67 -5.48 3.61
N PHE A 88 -9.29 -4.32 3.07
CA PHE A 88 -10.24 -3.27 2.68
C PHE A 88 -10.69 -3.37 1.23
N LEU A 89 -9.74 -3.56 0.29
CA LEU A 89 -10.03 -3.38 -1.14
C LEU A 89 -10.20 -4.66 -1.93
N ILE A 90 -9.65 -5.77 -1.44
CA ILE A 90 -9.61 -7.04 -2.15
C ILE A 90 -10.13 -8.12 -1.21
N ASP A 91 -11.20 -8.78 -1.64
CA ASP A 91 -11.67 -10.03 -1.04
C ASP A 91 -10.74 -11.16 -1.49
N ARG A 92 -10.40 -12.06 -0.56
CA ARG A 92 -9.42 -13.13 -0.79
C ARG A 92 -9.96 -14.50 -0.39
N GLN A 93 -9.66 -15.51 -1.21
CA GLN A 93 -9.96 -16.92 -0.96
C GLN A 93 -8.69 -17.78 -1.06
N GLY A 94 -8.42 -18.57 -0.02
CA GLY A 94 -7.21 -19.39 0.11
C GLY A 94 -6.16 -18.75 1.03
N ASN A 95 -4.94 -19.30 1.04
CA ASN A 95 -3.88 -18.87 1.94
C ASN A 95 -3.02 -17.74 1.32
N PHE A 96 -3.26 -16.51 1.77
CA PHE A 96 -2.51 -15.29 1.40
C PHE A 96 -1.37 -14.96 2.37
N GLY A 97 -0.93 -15.96 3.15
CA GLY A 97 0.10 -15.80 4.17
C GLY A 97 -0.47 -15.26 5.48
N ASN A 98 0.42 -15.09 6.45
CA ASN A 98 0.06 -14.69 7.81
C ASN A 98 1.05 -13.67 8.36
N ILE A 99 0.54 -12.48 8.65
CA ILE A 99 1.31 -11.34 9.17
C ILE A 99 1.87 -11.57 10.58
N TYR A 100 1.29 -12.50 11.34
CA TYR A 100 1.73 -12.83 12.69
C TYR A 100 2.88 -13.84 12.69
N THR A 101 2.82 -14.86 11.83
CA THR A 101 3.84 -15.91 11.78
C THR A 101 4.96 -15.61 10.79
N GLY A 102 4.69 -14.77 9.79
CA GLY A 102 5.57 -14.53 8.65
C GLY A 102 5.41 -15.55 7.52
N ASP A 103 4.41 -16.44 7.60
CA ASP A 103 4.16 -17.44 6.57
C ASP A 103 3.81 -16.77 5.24
N GLN A 104 4.45 -17.25 4.17
CA GLN A 104 4.23 -16.73 2.83
C GLN A 104 2.88 -17.18 2.25
N ALA A 105 2.37 -16.39 1.31
CA ALA A 105 1.20 -16.76 0.53
C ALA A 105 1.46 -18.02 -0.31
N SER A 106 0.40 -18.80 -0.53
CA SER A 106 0.44 -19.89 -1.50
C SER A 106 0.63 -19.36 -2.91
N ALA A 107 1.21 -20.18 -3.79
CA ALA A 107 1.44 -19.80 -5.17
C ALA A 107 0.14 -19.33 -5.86
N ALA A 108 0.25 -18.35 -6.77
CA ALA A 108 -0.85 -17.66 -7.44
C ALA A 108 -1.91 -18.57 -8.10
N ARG A 109 -1.55 -19.82 -8.43
CA ARG A 109 -2.45 -20.84 -9.00
C ARG A 109 -3.46 -21.42 -8.00
N TYR A 110 -3.20 -21.31 -6.70
CA TYR A 110 -4.02 -21.92 -5.64
C TYR A 110 -4.97 -20.94 -4.95
N ILE A 111 -4.75 -19.65 -5.13
CA ILE A 111 -5.48 -18.60 -4.42
C ILE A 111 -6.26 -17.73 -5.39
N GLU A 112 -7.34 -17.13 -4.90
CA GLU A 112 -8.26 -16.34 -5.69
C GLU A 112 -8.60 -15.03 -4.99
N CYS A 113 -8.96 -14.02 -5.78
CA CYS A 113 -9.34 -12.72 -5.27
C CYS A 113 -10.36 -12.03 -6.18
N ARG A 114 -11.02 -11.00 -5.64
CA ARG A 114 -11.85 -10.03 -6.38
C ARG A 114 -11.84 -8.69 -5.65
N LEU A 115 -12.37 -7.65 -6.26
CA LEU A 115 -12.61 -6.40 -5.52
C LEU A 115 -13.64 -6.63 -4.41
N SER A 116 -13.41 -5.99 -3.27
CA SER A 116 -14.43 -5.95 -2.22
C SER A 116 -15.60 -5.04 -2.66
N PRO A 117 -16.82 -5.25 -2.13
CA PRO A 117 -17.93 -4.32 -2.36
C PRO A 117 -17.56 -2.87 -2.00
N LEU A 118 -16.79 -2.69 -0.93
CA LEU A 118 -16.28 -1.38 -0.51
C LEU A 118 -15.42 -0.75 -1.61
N ALA A 119 -14.46 -1.48 -2.18
CA ALA A 119 -13.59 -0.96 -3.23
C ALA A 119 -14.35 -0.48 -4.47
N LEU A 120 -15.33 -1.27 -4.91
CA LEU A 120 -16.18 -0.91 -6.06
C LEU A 120 -16.88 0.43 -5.83
N GLU A 121 -17.37 0.67 -4.61
CA GLU A 121 -18.08 1.89 -4.26
C GLU A 121 -17.15 3.10 -4.07
N VAL A 122 -15.99 2.91 -3.44
CA VAL A 122 -15.16 4.03 -2.95
C VAL A 122 -13.98 4.38 -3.84
N MET A 123 -13.55 3.50 -4.75
CA MET A 123 -12.35 3.73 -5.56
C MET A 123 -12.63 4.08 -7.02
N PHE A 124 -13.82 3.77 -7.54
CA PHE A 124 -14.09 3.87 -8.97
C PHE A 124 -15.23 4.85 -9.27
N ASN A 125 -14.97 5.78 -10.19
CA ASN A 125 -15.99 6.61 -10.82
C ASN A 125 -15.49 7.04 -12.20
N LYS A 126 -16.06 6.45 -13.27
CA LYS A 126 -15.61 6.68 -14.64
C LYS A 126 -15.65 8.15 -15.07
N ASP A 127 -16.62 8.92 -14.56
CA ASP A 127 -16.79 10.33 -14.96
C ASP A 127 -15.78 11.26 -14.27
N LEU A 128 -15.14 10.80 -13.19
CA LEU A 128 -14.14 11.55 -12.42
C LEU A 128 -12.71 11.02 -12.63
N THR A 129 -12.55 9.85 -13.23
CA THR A 129 -11.24 9.23 -13.45
C THR A 129 -10.62 9.74 -14.75
N GLU A 130 -9.45 10.37 -14.65
CA GLU A 130 -8.60 10.67 -15.81
C GLU A 130 -7.82 9.41 -16.22
N TYR A 131 -7.85 9.12 -17.53
CA TYR A 131 -7.18 7.97 -18.12
C TYR A 131 -6.09 8.42 -19.09
N VAL A 132 -4.97 7.69 -19.07
CA VAL A 132 -3.88 7.82 -20.04
C VAL A 132 -3.67 6.50 -20.78
N GLU A 133 -2.99 6.54 -21.91
CA GLU A 133 -2.61 5.32 -22.64
C GLU A 133 -1.62 4.48 -21.81
N SER A 134 -1.76 3.15 -21.90
CA SER A 134 -0.79 2.21 -21.34
C SER A 134 0.57 2.37 -22.01
N TYR A 135 1.61 1.79 -21.41
CA TYR A 135 2.98 1.87 -21.94
C TYR A 135 3.14 1.35 -23.38
N ASP A 136 2.23 0.49 -23.84
CA ASP A 136 2.20 -0.08 -25.20
C ASP A 136 1.08 0.50 -26.08
N GLY A 137 0.31 1.47 -25.59
CA GLY A 137 -0.78 2.15 -26.29
C GLY A 137 -1.99 1.26 -26.62
N ARG A 138 -2.08 0.05 -26.06
CA ARG A 138 -3.16 -0.90 -26.38
C ARG A 138 -4.39 -0.77 -25.49
N THR A 139 -4.21 -0.23 -24.30
CA THR A 139 -5.28 -0.02 -23.31
C THR A 139 -5.13 1.36 -22.69
N THR A 140 -6.06 1.71 -21.80
CA THR A 140 -5.90 2.88 -20.94
C THR A 140 -5.72 2.46 -19.48
N GLU A 141 -5.09 3.34 -18.69
CA GLU A 141 -4.96 3.20 -17.25
C GLU A 141 -5.27 4.52 -16.53
N PRO A 142 -5.80 4.47 -15.30
CA PRO A 142 -6.09 5.68 -14.54
C PRO A 142 -4.79 6.34 -14.06
N VAL A 143 -4.73 7.67 -14.14
CA VAL A 143 -3.64 8.46 -13.52
C VAL A 143 -3.70 8.28 -12.00
N SER A 144 -4.89 8.50 -11.43
CA SER A 144 -5.27 8.25 -10.04
C SER A 144 -6.69 7.73 -9.97
N LEU A 145 -7.03 7.03 -8.89
CA LEU A 145 -8.41 6.63 -8.61
C LEU A 145 -9.11 7.70 -7.75
N PRO A 146 -10.40 8.03 -8.00
CA PRO A 146 -11.14 9.01 -7.22
C PRO A 146 -11.55 8.43 -5.85
N ALA A 147 -10.58 8.21 -4.97
CA ALA A 147 -10.77 7.60 -3.66
C ALA A 147 -11.68 8.48 -2.77
N LYS A 148 -12.79 7.90 -2.30
CA LYS A 148 -13.75 8.57 -1.40
C LYS A 148 -13.39 8.43 0.08
N ILE A 149 -12.39 7.61 0.41
CA ILE A 149 -11.91 7.34 1.76
C ILE A 149 -10.42 7.67 1.85
N PRO A 150 -9.90 8.03 3.04
CA PRO A 150 -8.49 8.42 3.23
C PRO A 150 -7.59 7.20 3.24
N LEU A 151 -7.45 6.54 2.08
CA LEU A 151 -6.85 5.23 1.93
C LEU A 151 -5.37 5.19 2.35
N LEU A 152 -4.65 6.28 2.08
CA LEU A 152 -3.23 6.41 2.44
C LEU A 152 -3.00 6.23 3.95
N LEU A 153 -3.79 6.92 4.77
CA LEU A 153 -3.71 6.82 6.23
C LEU A 153 -4.32 5.52 6.73
N LEU A 154 -5.38 5.03 6.10
CA LEU A 154 -6.03 3.78 6.46
C LEU A 154 -5.06 2.58 6.35
N GLN A 155 -4.34 2.49 5.24
CA GLN A 155 -3.44 1.35 5.00
C GLN A 155 -2.02 1.56 5.48
N GLY A 156 -1.62 2.83 5.64
CA GLY A 156 -0.23 3.24 5.70
C GLY A 156 0.50 3.02 4.37
N ALA A 157 1.73 3.50 4.30
CA ALA A 157 2.60 3.27 3.14
C ALA A 157 4.06 3.27 3.56
N GLU A 158 4.87 2.48 2.88
CA GLU A 158 6.31 2.48 3.05
C GLU A 158 6.97 2.51 1.68
N GLY A 159 7.96 3.37 1.49
CA GLY A 159 8.62 3.57 0.21
C GLY A 159 10.04 4.05 0.39
N ILE A 160 10.96 3.47 -0.37
CA ILE A 160 12.35 3.91 -0.42
C ILE A 160 12.62 4.29 -1.87
N ALA A 161 12.94 5.56 -2.10
CA ALA A 161 13.33 6.09 -3.39
C ALA A 161 14.78 6.56 -3.35
N VAL A 162 15.28 7.08 -4.47
CA VAL A 162 16.64 7.63 -4.52
C VAL A 162 16.69 8.91 -3.67
N GLY A 163 17.47 8.87 -2.59
CA GLY A 163 17.69 10.02 -1.70
C GLY A 163 16.55 10.34 -0.73
N MET A 164 15.47 9.54 -0.69
CA MET A 164 14.36 9.75 0.23
C MET A 164 13.67 8.44 0.64
N ALA A 165 13.04 8.47 1.80
CA ALA A 165 12.18 7.40 2.28
C ALA A 165 10.89 7.98 2.85
N THR A 166 9.81 7.22 2.73
CA THR A 166 8.51 7.54 3.33
C THR A 166 8.05 6.35 4.16
N ARG A 167 7.51 6.65 5.33
CA ARG A 167 6.83 5.68 6.18
C ARG A 167 5.63 6.36 6.83
N ILE A 168 4.45 5.98 6.37
CA ILE A 168 3.15 6.41 6.87
C ILE A 168 2.54 5.21 7.59
N LEU A 169 2.14 5.41 8.84
CA LEU A 169 1.61 4.37 9.69
C LEU A 169 0.08 4.24 9.48
N PRO A 170 -0.49 3.03 9.55
CA PRO A 170 -1.93 2.82 9.41
C PRO A 170 -2.70 3.43 10.58
N HIS A 171 -3.94 3.83 10.34
CA HIS A 171 -4.87 4.40 11.32
C HIS A 171 -6.21 3.65 11.28
N ASN A 172 -7.02 3.83 12.33
CA ASN A 172 -8.32 3.21 12.43
C ASN A 172 -9.30 3.80 11.41
N PHE A 173 -10.10 2.96 10.76
CA PHE A 173 -11.03 3.42 9.73
C PHE A 173 -12.12 4.35 10.27
N CYS A 174 -12.69 4.04 11.43
CA CYS A 174 -13.77 4.84 12.01
C CYS A 174 -13.25 6.21 12.45
N GLU A 175 -12.10 6.25 13.14
CA GLU A 175 -11.46 7.50 13.56
C GLU A 175 -11.11 8.39 12.37
N LEU A 176 -10.67 7.81 11.25
CA LEU A 176 -10.42 8.57 10.02
C LEU A 176 -11.69 9.21 9.46
N LEU A 177 -12.83 8.51 9.46
CA LEU A 177 -14.09 9.07 9.00
C LEU A 177 -14.60 10.18 9.94
N GLU A 178 -14.48 9.97 11.25
CA GLU A 178 -14.83 10.99 12.26
C GLU A 178 -13.94 12.23 12.12
N ALA A 179 -12.64 12.04 11.88
CA ALA A 179 -11.71 13.13 11.62
C ALA A 179 -12.05 13.90 10.33
N GLN A 180 -12.43 13.21 9.25
CA GLN A 180 -12.90 13.87 8.02
C GLN A 180 -14.15 14.74 8.28
N ILE A 181 -15.11 14.24 9.06
CA ILE A 181 -16.32 14.99 9.43
C ILE A 181 -15.96 16.22 10.27
N SER A 182 -15.04 16.07 11.23
CA SER A 182 -14.59 17.14 12.14
C SER A 182 -13.86 18.24 11.36
N LEU A 183 -12.97 17.86 10.43
CA LEU A 183 -12.29 18.81 9.54
C LEU A 183 -13.26 19.60 8.66
N LEU A 184 -14.35 18.99 8.18
CA LEU A 184 -15.38 19.71 7.42
C LEU A 184 -16.19 20.71 8.26
N ARG A 185 -16.06 20.65 9.59
CA ARG A 185 -16.67 21.56 10.56
C ARG A 185 -15.68 22.56 11.15
N ASP A 186 -14.46 22.63 10.61
CA ASP A 186 -13.36 23.44 11.13
C ASP A 186 -12.98 23.09 12.59
N GLU A 187 -13.15 21.83 12.99
CA GLU A 187 -12.76 21.31 14.30
C GLU A 187 -11.32 20.76 14.28
N GLU A 188 -10.59 20.94 15.38
CA GLU A 188 -9.25 20.35 15.54
C GLU A 188 -9.33 18.83 15.71
N ILE A 189 -8.38 18.10 15.11
CA ILE A 189 -8.30 16.65 15.19
C ILE A 189 -6.95 16.21 15.77
N GLU A 190 -6.98 15.09 16.49
CA GLU A 190 -5.79 14.38 16.92
C GLU A 190 -5.96 12.90 16.52
N LEU A 191 -5.03 12.39 15.73
CA LEU A 191 -5.06 11.02 15.21
C LEU A 191 -3.75 10.30 15.54
N PHE A 192 -3.90 9.06 15.98
CA PHE A 192 -2.77 8.20 16.28
C PHE A 192 -2.84 6.91 15.46
N PRO A 193 -1.68 6.28 15.16
CA PRO A 193 -1.67 5.04 14.40
C PRO A 193 -2.38 3.90 15.13
N ASP A 194 -3.08 3.06 14.37
CA ASP A 194 -3.71 1.84 14.83
C ASP A 194 -3.23 0.67 13.96
N PHE A 195 -2.63 -0.33 14.61
CA PHE A 195 -1.90 -1.39 13.93
C PHE A 195 -2.71 -2.69 13.88
N PRO A 196 -2.69 -3.44 12.76
CA PRO A 196 -3.41 -4.70 12.65
C PRO A 196 -2.90 -5.77 13.62
N GLN A 197 -1.63 -5.69 14.04
CA GLN A 197 -1.02 -6.58 15.03
C GLN A 197 -1.36 -6.17 16.48
N LYS A 198 -2.08 -5.06 16.67
CA LYS A 198 -2.42 -4.45 17.96
C LYS A 198 -1.14 -4.06 18.72
N GLY A 199 -0.98 -4.55 19.94
CA GLY A 199 0.15 -4.24 20.80
C GLY A 199 -0.07 -2.95 21.58
N LEU A 200 0.99 -2.51 22.24
CA LEU A 200 1.03 -1.27 22.98
C LEU A 200 1.88 -0.26 22.23
N ILE A 201 1.34 0.94 22.01
CA ILE A 201 2.04 2.04 21.35
C ILE A 201 2.30 3.17 22.34
N ASP A 202 3.46 3.78 22.23
CA ASP A 202 3.84 5.01 22.91
C ASP A 202 4.08 6.08 21.84
N VAL A 203 3.20 7.08 21.85
CA VAL A 203 3.09 8.16 20.86
C VAL A 203 3.65 9.50 21.38
N ALA A 204 4.32 9.51 22.54
CA ALA A 204 4.81 10.75 23.16
C ALA A 204 5.78 11.55 22.25
N ASP A 205 6.53 10.86 21.39
CA ASP A 205 7.47 11.46 20.42
C ASP A 205 6.90 11.48 18.98
N TYR A 206 5.57 11.36 18.81
CA TYR A 206 4.90 11.34 17.50
C TYR A 206 4.13 12.65 17.26
N GLU A 207 4.75 13.54 16.49
CA GLU A 207 4.26 14.88 16.18
C GLU A 207 3.48 14.85 14.85
N GLN A 208 2.22 14.38 14.90
CA GLN A 208 1.27 14.40 13.77
C GLN A 208 1.83 13.84 12.44
N GLY A 209 2.58 12.73 12.52
CA GLY A 209 3.21 12.10 11.34
C GLY A 209 4.73 12.22 11.30
N ASN A 210 5.33 13.08 12.12
CA ASN A 210 6.78 13.19 12.29
C ASN A 210 7.24 12.57 13.63
N GLY A 211 8.50 12.16 13.69
CA GLY A 211 9.09 11.60 14.91
C GLY A 211 9.05 10.07 14.97
N ARG A 212 8.85 9.52 16.17
CA ARG A 212 8.98 8.08 16.42
C ARG A 212 7.87 7.55 17.32
N ILE A 213 7.51 6.29 17.10
CA ILE A 213 6.61 5.53 17.98
C ILE A 213 7.36 4.32 18.51
N ARG A 214 7.13 3.98 19.78
CA ARG A 214 7.61 2.71 20.35
C ARG A 214 6.46 1.73 20.42
N CYS A 215 6.62 0.59 19.74
CA CYS A 215 5.67 -0.51 19.79
C CYS A 215 6.19 -1.60 20.72
N ARG A 216 5.32 -2.10 21.60
CA ARG A 216 5.62 -3.16 22.56
C ARG A 216 4.60 -4.29 22.46
N ALA A 217 5.04 -5.50 22.75
CA ALA A 217 4.16 -6.65 22.87
C ALA A 217 3.18 -6.45 24.04
N ARG A 218 1.97 -6.98 23.92
CA ARG A 218 1.07 -7.11 25.09
C ARG A 218 1.38 -8.40 25.80
N ILE A 219 1.67 -8.27 27.09
CA ILE A 219 2.15 -9.35 27.93
C ILE A 219 1.21 -9.49 29.13
N SER A 220 0.83 -10.71 29.45
CA SER A 220 0.06 -11.04 30.66
C SER A 220 0.75 -12.14 31.45
N GLU A 221 0.86 -11.94 32.76
CA GLU A 221 1.34 -12.98 33.69
C GLU A 221 0.23 -14.02 33.88
N THR A 222 0.48 -15.25 33.44
CA THR A 222 -0.48 -16.35 33.58
C THR A 222 -0.29 -17.09 34.90
N ASN A 223 0.96 -17.22 35.36
CA ASN A 223 1.34 -17.67 36.70
C ASN A 223 2.79 -17.24 37.00
N GLU A 224 3.30 -17.53 38.21
CA GLU A 224 4.63 -17.12 38.68
C GLU A 224 5.81 -17.47 37.75
N LYS A 225 5.66 -18.48 36.88
CA LYS A 225 6.72 -18.95 35.97
C LYS A 225 6.33 -18.89 34.51
N THR A 226 5.17 -18.32 34.17
CA THR A 226 4.65 -18.32 32.81
C THR A 226 4.09 -16.96 32.46
N ILE A 227 4.68 -16.40 31.42
CA ILE A 227 4.25 -15.17 30.79
C ILE A 227 3.65 -15.53 29.43
N THR A 228 2.49 -14.97 29.13
CA THR A 228 1.82 -15.13 27.84
C THR A 228 1.88 -13.83 27.06
N ILE A 229 2.39 -13.90 25.83
CA ILE A 229 2.34 -12.81 24.86
C ILE A 229 1.03 -12.95 24.07
N THR A 230 0.16 -11.96 24.15
CA THR A 230 -1.16 -11.99 23.48
C THR A 230 -1.18 -11.17 22.19
N GLU A 231 -0.29 -10.19 22.05
CA GLU A 231 -0.18 -9.30 20.89
C GLU A 231 1.30 -8.98 20.64
N ILE A 232 1.69 -8.89 19.37
CA ILE A 232 3.08 -8.63 18.97
C ILE A 232 3.23 -7.18 18.44
N PRO A 233 4.45 -6.59 18.52
CA PRO A 233 4.70 -5.28 17.95
C PRO A 233 4.42 -5.19 16.45
N PHE A 234 4.05 -4.00 15.99
CA PHE A 234 3.88 -3.74 14.56
C PHE A 234 5.16 -4.00 13.77
N GLY A 235 5.04 -4.76 12.67
CA GLY A 235 6.15 -5.08 11.79
C GLY A 235 7.04 -6.25 12.24
N THR A 236 6.71 -6.95 13.33
CA THR A 236 7.39 -8.19 13.74
C THR A 236 6.49 -9.41 13.53
N THR A 237 7.09 -10.60 13.68
CA THR A 237 6.42 -11.90 13.62
C THR A 237 6.69 -12.69 14.90
N THR A 238 6.04 -13.85 15.07
CA THR A 238 6.34 -14.76 16.19
C THR A 238 7.75 -15.37 16.12
N SER A 239 8.48 -15.14 15.03
CA SER A 239 9.82 -15.66 14.75
C SER A 239 10.90 -14.58 14.71
N SER A 240 10.54 -13.29 14.79
CA SER A 240 11.46 -12.14 14.71
C SER A 240 11.36 -11.20 15.89
#